data_AF-A0A5Y7F9M0-F1
#
_entry.id   AF-A0A5Y7F9M0-F1
#
_cell.length_a   1.000
_cell.length_b   1.000
_cell.length_c   1.000
_cell.angle_alpha   90.00
_cell.angle_beta   90.00
_cell.angle_gamma   90.00
#
_symmetry.space_group_name_H-M   'P 1'
#
loop_
_entity.id
_entity.type
_entity.pdbx_description
1 polymer ?
#
loop_
_entity_poly.entity_id
_entity_poly.type
_entity_poly.pdbx_seq_one_letter_code
_entity_poly.pdbx_strand_id
1 'polypeptide(L)'
;MILITSAKYSSSDFTLEFGKIPPSFLPLGNKRLYEYQIELFKNCNQKFLSLPSDFKLSKFDEKKLKELNVEILFVPNNLSLGESVVYCLNVCCAFDEKLYILHGDTFFKELVFKENSLQVAKVKENYDWAYLDNEFNILSKTLEDDLILAGAYSFSHPQFLIKCIVESSYSFVDGMKSYSKAYPFDIIKNDTWLDFGLITSYFHSKKAVSTQRNFNNIDISNGYIKKSSSWQEKIKAEINWFDNLPKKLFIYTPKVIAYEDSYEIEYLCNNTLAELYVFGKLPSYVWKRIFKSLKEFLDKLHSFKSNDKDINFNYKEKTLKRLQEFNKQSGIDLHKNIVINSKSYLSILTLVDKLDFYMNDMNEFSLIHGDFCFSNIMYDFRAGAIKTF
;
A
#
# COMPACT_ATOMS: atom_id res chain seq x y z
N MET A 1 -0.97 9.17 -25.39
CA MET A 1 -1.53 8.04 -24.61
C MET A 1 -0.55 7.46 -23.57
N ILE A 2 -1.02 6.95 -22.43
CA ILE A 2 -0.26 6.13 -21.47
C ILE A 2 -0.90 4.73 -21.33
N LEU A 3 -0.07 3.69 -21.36
CA LEU A 3 -0.44 2.30 -21.02
C LEU A 3 0.31 1.85 -19.76
N ILE A 4 -0.44 1.52 -18.70
CA ILE A 4 0.09 0.87 -17.50
C ILE A 4 -0.04 -0.65 -17.67
N THR A 5 1.08 -1.37 -17.65
CA THR A 5 1.12 -2.82 -17.91
C THR A 5 0.99 -3.61 -16.61
N SER A 6 -0.20 -4.17 -16.35
CA SER A 6 -0.49 -4.99 -15.15
C SER A 6 -1.29 -6.25 -15.49
N ALA A 7 -1.16 -6.74 -16.73
CA ALA A 7 -1.92 -7.88 -17.27
C ALA A 7 -1.57 -9.26 -16.68
N LYS A 8 -0.53 -9.37 -15.83
CA LYS A 8 -0.10 -10.61 -15.20
C LYS A 8 -0.23 -10.49 -13.68
N TYR A 9 -0.58 -11.59 -13.01
CA TYR A 9 -0.57 -11.64 -11.56
C TYR A 9 0.86 -11.50 -11.02
N SER A 10 1.00 -10.87 -9.84
CA SER A 10 2.27 -10.79 -9.11
C SER A 10 2.79 -12.19 -8.76
N SER A 11 4.06 -12.27 -8.36
CA SER A 11 4.75 -13.54 -8.07
C SER A 11 4.06 -14.38 -6.98
N SER A 12 4.52 -15.62 -6.82
CA SER A 12 4.03 -16.53 -5.78
C SER A 12 4.17 -15.94 -4.38
N ASP A 13 5.23 -15.18 -4.12
CA ASP A 13 5.47 -14.55 -2.81
C ASP A 13 4.41 -13.50 -2.49
N PHE A 14 4.07 -12.64 -3.47
CA PHE A 14 2.94 -11.71 -3.34
C PHE A 14 1.61 -12.45 -3.22
N THR A 15 1.46 -13.59 -3.90
CA THR A 15 0.25 -14.42 -3.80
C THR A 15 0.07 -14.99 -2.38
N LEU A 16 1.15 -15.34 -1.69
CA LEU A 16 1.09 -15.79 -0.29
C LEU A 16 0.70 -14.65 0.66
N GLU A 17 1.21 -13.45 0.43
CA GLU A 17 0.98 -12.27 1.27
C GLU A 17 -0.39 -11.62 1.05
N PHE A 18 -0.79 -11.43 -0.21
CA PHE A 18 -1.98 -10.68 -0.58
C PHE A 18 -3.01 -11.49 -1.37
N GLY A 19 -2.74 -12.74 -1.72
CA GLY A 19 -3.55 -13.48 -2.69
C GLY A 19 -3.28 -13.04 -4.13
N LYS A 20 -4.04 -13.59 -5.09
CA LYS A 20 -3.85 -13.30 -6.51
C LYS A 20 -4.29 -11.87 -6.86
N ILE A 21 -3.32 -10.96 -6.90
CA ILE A 21 -3.49 -9.56 -7.30
C ILE A 21 -2.52 -9.19 -8.42
N PRO A 22 -2.92 -8.31 -9.35
CA PRO A 22 -2.02 -7.69 -10.31
C PRO A 22 -1.07 -6.67 -9.64
N PRO A 23 0.11 -6.41 -10.23
CA PRO A 23 1.09 -5.46 -9.68
C PRO A 23 0.56 -4.06 -9.34
N SER A 24 -0.18 -3.43 -10.25
CA SER A 24 -0.74 -2.08 -10.01
C SER A 24 -1.80 -2.06 -8.90
N PHE A 25 -2.23 -3.23 -8.42
CA PHE A 25 -3.16 -3.36 -7.30
C PHE A 25 -2.45 -3.59 -5.96
N LEU A 26 -1.11 -3.63 -5.92
CA LEU A 26 -0.37 -3.72 -4.67
C LEU A 26 -0.70 -2.55 -3.74
N PRO A 27 -0.90 -2.80 -2.44
CA PRO A 27 -1.20 -1.75 -1.49
C PRO A 27 0.04 -0.93 -1.15
N LEU A 28 -0.12 0.39 -1.12
CA LEU A 28 0.92 1.34 -0.73
C LEU A 28 0.24 2.54 -0.08
N GLY A 29 0.62 2.91 1.15
CA GLY A 29 0.14 4.15 1.74
C GLY A 29 -1.39 4.25 1.96
N ASN A 30 -2.07 3.14 2.26
CA ASN A 30 -3.56 3.04 2.28
C ASN A 30 -4.25 3.32 0.94
N LYS A 31 -3.53 3.16 -0.17
CA LYS A 31 -4.03 3.29 -1.54
C LYS A 31 -3.58 2.10 -2.38
N ARG A 32 -4.15 1.96 -3.57
CA ARG A 32 -3.61 1.06 -4.60
C ARG A 32 -2.44 1.74 -5.32
N LEU A 33 -1.45 0.96 -5.74
CA LEU A 33 -0.30 1.46 -6.50
C LEU A 33 -0.72 2.22 -7.77
N TYR A 34 -1.78 1.78 -8.46
CA TYR A 34 -2.30 2.47 -9.64
C TYR A 34 -2.66 3.93 -9.37
N GLU A 35 -3.07 4.29 -8.15
CA GLU A 35 -3.48 5.67 -7.85
C GLU A 35 -2.28 6.62 -8.00
N TYR A 36 -1.12 6.22 -7.51
CA TYR A 36 0.13 6.97 -7.66
C TYR A 36 0.59 6.98 -9.12
N GLN A 37 0.51 5.84 -9.80
CA GLN A 37 0.92 5.71 -11.19
C GLN A 37 0.10 6.62 -12.11
N ILE A 38 -1.22 6.68 -11.92
CA ILE A 38 -2.12 7.51 -12.75
C ILE A 38 -1.93 9.01 -12.46
N GLU A 39 -1.60 9.37 -11.22
CA GLU A 39 -1.37 10.77 -10.83
C GLU A 39 -0.19 11.39 -11.62
N LEU A 40 0.86 10.61 -11.90
CA LEU A 40 2.00 11.02 -12.74
C LEU A 40 1.56 11.44 -14.16
N PHE A 41 0.47 10.87 -14.66
CA PHE A 41 -0.07 11.11 -16.00
C PHE A 41 -1.43 11.80 -15.96
N LYS A 42 -1.72 12.59 -14.93
CA LYS A 42 -3.02 13.28 -14.79
C LYS A 42 -3.41 14.11 -16.02
N ASN A 43 -2.40 14.68 -16.71
CA ASN A 43 -2.54 15.53 -17.89
C ASN A 43 -2.61 14.74 -19.22
N CYS A 44 -2.43 13.41 -19.21
CA CYS A 44 -2.59 12.62 -20.43
C CYS A 44 -4.08 12.42 -20.76
N ASN A 45 -4.44 12.62 -22.02
CA ASN A 45 -5.82 12.51 -22.50
C ASN A 45 -6.35 11.07 -22.44
N GLN A 46 -5.52 10.10 -22.81
CA GLN A 46 -5.88 8.68 -22.86
C GLN A 46 -5.01 7.87 -21.91
N LYS A 47 -5.66 7.15 -20.99
CA LYS A 47 -5.01 6.37 -19.93
C LYS A 47 -5.58 4.96 -19.93
N PHE A 48 -4.72 3.98 -20.15
CA PHE A 48 -5.08 2.58 -20.18
C PHE A 48 -4.38 1.83 -19.06
N LEU A 49 -5.10 0.92 -18.41
CA LEU A 49 -4.55 -0.03 -17.45
C LEU A 49 -4.90 -1.45 -17.90
N SER A 50 -3.89 -2.24 -18.20
CA SER A 50 -4.09 -3.64 -18.56
C SER A 50 -4.19 -4.53 -17.33
N LEU A 51 -5.12 -5.48 -17.34
CA LEU A 51 -5.37 -6.42 -16.25
C LEU A 51 -5.59 -7.84 -16.79
N PRO A 52 -5.32 -8.89 -15.99
CA PRO A 52 -5.62 -10.27 -16.38
C PRO A 52 -7.12 -10.42 -16.68
N SER A 53 -7.44 -11.16 -17.73
CA SER A 53 -8.81 -11.37 -18.21
C SER A 53 -9.79 -11.93 -17.17
N ASP A 54 -9.29 -12.71 -16.21
CA ASP A 54 -10.09 -13.30 -15.13
C ASP A 54 -10.08 -12.45 -13.83
N PHE A 55 -9.40 -11.30 -13.83
CA PHE A 55 -9.31 -10.45 -12.65
C PHE A 55 -10.62 -9.69 -12.41
N LYS A 56 -11.26 -9.98 -11.28
CA LYS A 56 -12.49 -9.30 -10.86
C LYS A 56 -12.17 -8.06 -10.03
N LEU A 57 -12.60 -6.90 -10.49
CA LEU A 57 -12.48 -5.65 -9.74
C LEU A 57 -13.45 -5.64 -8.55
N SER A 58 -13.09 -4.93 -7.49
CA SER A 58 -14.05 -4.57 -6.45
C SER A 58 -14.87 -3.36 -6.91
N LYS A 59 -16.08 -3.18 -6.37
CA LYS A 59 -16.90 -1.98 -6.63
C LYS A 59 -16.16 -0.67 -6.29
N PHE A 60 -15.25 -0.73 -5.30
CA PHE A 60 -14.43 0.42 -4.93
C PHE A 60 -13.39 0.72 -6.01
N ASP A 61 -12.63 -0.29 -6.46
CA ASP A 61 -11.60 -0.12 -7.49
C ASP A 61 -12.25 0.32 -8.82
N GLU A 62 -13.40 -0.25 -9.20
CA GLU A 62 -14.18 0.18 -10.39
C GLU A 62 -14.55 1.67 -10.31
N LYS A 63 -15.13 2.09 -9.18
CA LYS A 63 -15.50 3.50 -8.97
C LYS A 63 -14.27 4.40 -9.03
N LYS A 64 -13.19 4.00 -8.37
CA LYS A 64 -11.96 4.81 -8.29
C LYS A 64 -11.27 4.96 -9.64
N LEU A 65 -11.15 3.88 -10.42
CA LEU A 65 -10.57 3.92 -11.77
C LEU A 65 -11.42 4.76 -12.72
N LYS A 66 -12.75 4.71 -12.59
CA LYS A 66 -13.67 5.58 -13.34
C LYS A 66 -13.48 7.06 -12.99
N GLU A 67 -13.37 7.41 -11.70
CA GLU A 67 -13.08 8.79 -11.25
C GLU A 67 -11.74 9.31 -11.79
N LEU A 68 -10.77 8.42 -12.00
CA LEU A 68 -9.45 8.76 -12.53
C LEU A 68 -9.40 8.79 -14.07
N ASN A 69 -10.53 8.54 -14.75
CA ASN A 69 -10.67 8.45 -16.20
C ASN A 69 -9.69 7.44 -16.82
N VAL A 70 -9.63 6.23 -16.27
CA VAL A 70 -8.81 5.14 -16.79
C VAL A 70 -9.68 4.09 -17.46
N GLU A 71 -9.31 3.72 -18.68
CA GLU A 71 -9.90 2.61 -19.41
C GLU A 71 -9.14 1.32 -19.11
N ILE A 72 -9.89 0.24 -18.86
CA ILE A 72 -9.31 -1.04 -18.45
C ILE A 72 -9.29 -1.97 -19.65
N LEU A 73 -8.11 -2.54 -19.91
CA LEU A 73 -7.92 -3.53 -20.97
C LEU A 73 -7.72 -4.90 -20.34
N PHE A 74 -8.69 -5.78 -20.52
CA PHE A 74 -8.58 -7.17 -20.08
C PHE A 74 -7.78 -7.99 -21.10
N VAL A 75 -6.68 -8.59 -20.64
CA VAL A 75 -5.70 -9.29 -21.47
C VAL A 75 -5.69 -10.79 -21.13
N PRO A 76 -5.62 -11.70 -22.12
CA PRO A 76 -5.50 -13.13 -21.85
C PRO A 76 -4.29 -13.48 -20.97
N ASN A 77 -4.50 -14.35 -19.99
CA ASN A 77 -3.53 -14.60 -18.91
C ASN A 77 -2.25 -15.30 -19.35
N ASN A 78 -2.25 -15.92 -20.53
CA ASN A 78 -1.14 -16.69 -21.09
C ASN A 78 -0.17 -15.86 -21.93
N LEU A 79 -0.44 -14.57 -22.13
CA LEU A 79 0.43 -13.70 -22.91
C LEU A 79 1.66 -13.26 -22.11
N SER A 80 2.80 -13.26 -22.77
CA SER A 80 4.02 -12.58 -22.32
C SER A 80 3.83 -11.06 -22.27
N LEU A 81 4.81 -10.35 -21.70
CA LEU A 81 4.79 -8.88 -21.63
C LEU A 81 4.69 -8.25 -23.03
N GLY A 82 5.51 -8.70 -23.99
CA GLY A 82 5.48 -8.15 -25.35
C GLY A 82 4.18 -8.46 -26.09
N GLU A 83 3.65 -9.69 -25.99
CA GLU A 83 2.32 -10.03 -26.52
C GLU A 83 1.21 -9.18 -25.90
N SER A 84 1.25 -8.98 -24.57
CA SER A 84 0.29 -8.13 -23.86
C SER A 84 0.34 -6.69 -24.33
N VAL A 85 1.53 -6.13 -24.53
CA VAL A 85 1.71 -4.76 -25.04
C VAL A 85 1.15 -4.64 -26.45
N VAL A 86 1.51 -5.56 -27.36
CA VAL A 86 0.99 -5.58 -28.74
C VAL A 86 -0.53 -5.72 -28.76
N TYR A 87 -1.08 -6.63 -27.95
CA TYR A 87 -2.53 -6.80 -27.79
C TYR A 87 -3.20 -5.50 -27.36
N CYS A 88 -2.70 -4.85 -26.31
CA CYS A 88 -3.27 -3.59 -25.80
C CYS A 88 -3.22 -2.48 -26.85
N LEU A 89 -2.08 -2.30 -27.52
CA LEU A 89 -1.93 -1.24 -28.52
C LEU A 89 -2.86 -1.44 -29.73
N ASN A 90 -3.06 -2.69 -30.16
CA ASN A 90 -4.03 -3.01 -31.21
C ASN A 90 -5.48 -2.72 -30.78
N VAL A 91 -5.84 -3.01 -29.52
CA VAL A 91 -7.18 -2.75 -28.99
C VAL A 91 -7.43 -1.25 -28.83
N CYS A 92 -6.45 -0.47 -28.35
CA CYS A 92 -6.59 0.97 -28.18
C CYS A 92 -6.76 1.73 -29.50
N CYS A 93 -6.23 1.20 -30.61
CA CYS A 93 -6.22 1.86 -31.94
C CYS A 93 -5.63 3.30 -31.94
N ALA A 94 -4.82 3.66 -30.93
CA ALA A 94 -4.30 5.00 -30.73
C ALA A 94 -2.87 5.14 -31.28
N PHE A 95 -2.74 5.10 -32.61
CA PHE A 95 -1.45 5.09 -33.30
C PHE A 95 -0.89 6.48 -33.65
N ASP A 96 -1.74 7.52 -33.61
CA ASP A 96 -1.37 8.89 -33.99
C ASP A 96 -0.82 9.73 -32.82
N GLU A 97 -0.77 9.16 -31.61
CA GLU A 97 -0.24 9.83 -30.41
C GLU A 97 1.09 9.23 -29.94
N LYS A 98 1.88 10.05 -29.23
CA LYS A 98 3.02 9.57 -28.44
C LYS A 98 2.55 8.54 -27.42
N LEU A 99 3.30 7.45 -27.30
CA LEU A 99 3.04 6.35 -26.38
C LEU A 99 3.97 6.43 -25.18
N TYR A 100 3.39 6.44 -23.99
CA TYR A 100 4.08 6.14 -22.76
C TYR A 100 3.71 4.74 -22.30
N ILE A 101 4.69 3.97 -21.80
CA ILE A 101 4.48 2.68 -21.14
C ILE A 101 5.03 2.78 -19.73
N LEU A 102 4.25 2.33 -18.75
CA LEU A 102 4.66 2.18 -17.36
C LEU A 102 4.39 0.76 -16.87
N HIS A 103 5.39 0.08 -16.31
CA HIS A 103 5.21 -1.23 -15.71
C HIS A 103 4.48 -1.14 -14.37
N GLY A 104 3.48 -2.00 -14.19
CA GLY A 104 2.53 -1.92 -13.09
C GLY A 104 3.13 -2.20 -11.72
N ASP A 105 4.31 -2.80 -11.66
CA ASP A 105 5.13 -3.07 -10.47
C ASP A 105 6.15 -1.95 -10.17
N THR A 106 6.00 -0.76 -10.75
CA THR A 106 6.92 0.35 -10.50
C THR A 106 6.24 1.52 -9.82
N PHE A 107 6.99 2.20 -8.95
CA PHE A 107 6.59 3.47 -8.36
C PHE A 107 7.63 4.54 -8.70
N PHE A 108 7.14 5.73 -9.00
CA PHE A 108 7.94 6.94 -9.15
C PHE A 108 7.26 8.06 -8.37
N LYS A 109 8.05 8.87 -7.66
CA LYS A 109 7.52 10.08 -7.04
C LYS A 109 7.30 11.18 -8.09
N GLU A 110 8.25 11.30 -9.01
CA GLU A 110 8.23 12.25 -10.12
C GLU A 110 8.74 11.58 -11.38
N LEU A 111 8.14 11.93 -12.52
CA LEU A 111 8.44 11.30 -13.80
C LEU A 111 8.46 12.35 -14.90
N VAL A 112 9.59 12.47 -15.59
CA VAL A 112 9.78 13.40 -16.70
C VAL A 112 10.18 12.62 -17.93
N PHE A 113 9.44 12.77 -19.02
CA PHE A 113 9.76 12.13 -20.29
C PHE A 113 10.34 13.12 -21.29
N LYS A 114 11.23 12.59 -22.13
CA LYS A 114 11.55 13.17 -23.42
C LYS A 114 10.95 12.31 -24.52
N GLU A 115 11.06 12.75 -25.76
CA GLU A 115 10.71 11.90 -26.88
C GLU A 115 11.71 10.75 -27.00
N ASN A 116 11.21 9.52 -27.21
CA ASN A 116 12.03 8.30 -27.25
C ASN A 116 12.99 8.26 -26.06
N SER A 117 12.47 8.06 -24.85
CA SER A 117 13.31 8.04 -23.65
C SER A 117 13.03 6.84 -22.75
N LEU A 118 14.10 6.32 -22.14
CA LEU A 118 14.05 5.26 -21.14
C LEU A 118 14.35 5.84 -19.76
N GLN A 119 13.53 5.51 -18.77
CA GLN A 119 13.89 5.72 -17.38
C GLN A 119 14.81 4.60 -16.93
N VAL A 120 15.91 4.97 -16.26
CA VAL A 120 16.87 4.01 -15.72
C VAL A 120 17.19 4.29 -14.26
N ALA A 121 17.60 3.26 -13.55
CA ALA A 121 18.09 3.34 -12.18
C ALA A 121 19.41 2.58 -12.05
N LYS A 122 20.18 2.88 -11.01
CA LYS A 122 21.35 2.07 -10.66
C LYS A 122 20.92 0.79 -9.95
N VAL A 123 21.62 -0.31 -10.25
CA VAL A 123 21.48 -1.58 -9.52
C VAL A 123 21.75 -1.33 -8.03
N LYS A 124 20.84 -1.80 -7.18
CA LYS A 124 20.99 -1.72 -5.71
C LYS A 124 21.11 -3.09 -5.04
N GLU A 125 20.59 -4.13 -5.68
CA GLU A 125 20.52 -5.49 -5.13
C GLU A 125 20.93 -6.51 -6.19
N ASN A 126 21.20 -7.75 -5.81
CA ASN A 126 21.53 -8.80 -6.76
C ASN A 126 20.23 -9.45 -7.27
N TYR A 127 19.68 -8.92 -8.36
CA TYR A 127 18.44 -9.42 -8.97
C TYR A 127 18.51 -9.43 -10.50
N ASP A 128 17.66 -10.26 -11.11
CA ASP A 128 17.57 -10.47 -12.55
C ASP A 128 16.73 -9.36 -13.21
N TRP A 129 17.24 -8.14 -13.18
CA TRP A 129 16.64 -7.00 -13.90
C TRP A 129 17.06 -6.97 -15.36
N ALA A 130 16.26 -6.29 -16.19
CA ALA A 130 16.67 -5.96 -17.54
C ALA A 130 17.71 -4.83 -17.50
N TYR A 131 18.94 -5.14 -17.88
CA TYR A 131 20.03 -4.17 -17.96
C TYR A 131 19.91 -3.31 -19.21
N LEU A 132 20.30 -2.04 -19.09
CA LEU A 132 20.63 -1.22 -20.24
C LEU A 132 22.03 -1.64 -20.70
N ASP A 133 22.09 -2.41 -21.77
CA ASP A 133 23.35 -2.91 -22.35
C ASP A 133 23.72 -2.20 -23.66
N ASN A 134 24.85 -2.58 -24.24
CA ASN A 134 25.39 -1.99 -25.47
C ASN A 134 24.57 -2.29 -26.74
N GLU A 135 23.55 -3.16 -26.67
CA GLU A 135 22.68 -3.42 -27.81
C GLU A 135 21.60 -2.34 -27.98
N PHE A 136 21.36 -1.53 -26.95
CA PHE A 136 20.54 -0.33 -27.05
C PHE A 136 21.30 0.80 -27.74
N ASN A 137 20.70 1.33 -28.80
CA ASN A 137 21.19 2.55 -29.43
C ASN A 137 20.66 3.78 -28.66
N ILE A 138 21.56 4.51 -28.05
CA ILE A 138 21.27 5.65 -27.18
C ILE A 138 21.91 6.94 -27.72
N LEU A 139 21.29 8.10 -27.45
CA LEU A 139 21.79 9.40 -27.90
C LEU A 139 23.10 9.80 -27.20
N SER A 140 23.25 9.43 -25.93
CA SER A 140 24.51 9.56 -25.21
C SER A 140 25.48 8.48 -25.68
N LYS A 141 26.68 8.83 -26.12
CA LYS A 141 27.68 7.85 -26.59
C LYS A 141 28.39 7.10 -25.45
N THR A 142 28.18 7.51 -24.20
CA THR A 142 28.75 6.87 -23.02
C THR A 142 27.63 6.26 -22.18
N LEU A 143 27.74 4.95 -21.98
CA LEU A 143 26.91 4.19 -21.08
C LEU A 143 27.65 4.05 -19.74
N GLU A 144 26.97 4.33 -18.63
CA GLU A 144 27.49 3.97 -17.32
C GLU A 144 27.18 2.50 -17.05
N ASP A 145 28.12 1.81 -16.40
CA ASP A 145 27.92 0.45 -15.93
C ASP A 145 26.78 0.39 -14.89
N ASP A 146 26.17 -0.79 -14.76
CA ASP A 146 25.16 -1.11 -13.74
C ASP A 146 23.86 -0.27 -13.80
N LEU A 147 23.43 0.10 -15.01
CA LEU A 147 22.12 0.71 -15.24
C LEU A 147 21.08 -0.35 -15.62
N ILE A 148 19.93 -0.29 -14.97
CA ILE A 148 18.76 -1.14 -15.25
C ILE A 148 17.59 -0.31 -15.78
N LEU A 149 16.75 -0.94 -16.57
CA LEU A 149 15.51 -0.35 -17.05
C LEU A 149 14.51 -0.23 -15.89
N ALA A 150 14.06 1.00 -15.60
CA ALA A 150 13.19 1.28 -14.46
C ALA A 150 11.69 1.08 -14.76
N GLY A 151 11.33 0.48 -15.91
CA GLY A 151 9.94 0.16 -16.27
C GLY A 151 9.09 1.35 -16.73
N ALA A 152 9.69 2.47 -17.11
CA ALA A 152 8.97 3.63 -17.66
C ALA A 152 9.62 4.11 -18.96
N TYR A 153 8.82 4.21 -20.02
CA TYR A 153 9.30 4.37 -21.39
C TYR A 153 8.43 5.34 -22.19
N SER A 154 9.04 6.04 -23.15
CA SER A 154 8.40 6.95 -24.10
C SER A 154 8.78 6.55 -25.52
N PHE A 155 7.80 6.48 -26.42
CA PHE A 155 7.97 6.12 -27.82
C PHE A 155 7.19 7.09 -28.72
N SER A 156 7.83 7.63 -29.75
CA SER A 156 7.13 8.46 -30.74
C SER A 156 6.54 7.68 -31.92
N HIS A 157 6.94 6.43 -32.14
CA HIS A 157 6.44 5.61 -33.26
C HIS A 157 5.87 4.26 -32.78
N PRO A 158 4.67 4.22 -32.18
CA PRO A 158 4.10 3.01 -31.57
C PRO A 158 3.93 1.85 -32.54
N GLN A 159 3.55 2.11 -33.79
CA GLN A 159 3.42 1.07 -34.82
C GLN A 159 4.75 0.40 -35.14
N PHE A 160 5.84 1.17 -35.18
CA PHE A 160 7.18 0.62 -35.40
C PHE A 160 7.64 -0.20 -34.19
N LEU A 161 7.30 0.23 -32.97
CA LEU A 161 7.54 -0.58 -31.77
C LEU A 161 6.83 -1.93 -31.85
N ILE A 162 5.56 -1.97 -32.26
CA ILE A 162 4.80 -3.22 -32.43
C ILE A 162 5.51 -4.14 -33.41
N LYS A 163 5.90 -3.62 -34.59
CA LYS A 163 6.66 -4.37 -35.59
C LYS A 163 7.92 -4.98 -34.98
N CYS A 164 8.71 -4.17 -34.26
CA CYS A 164 9.94 -4.63 -33.61
C CYS A 164 9.68 -5.72 -32.57
N ILE A 165 8.65 -5.57 -31.72
CA ILE A 165 8.29 -6.60 -30.72
C ILE A 165 7.89 -7.91 -31.40
N VAL A 166 7.07 -7.85 -32.45
CA VAL A 166 6.63 -9.04 -33.19
C VAL A 166 7.81 -9.75 -33.87
N GLU A 167 8.69 -8.99 -34.54
CA GLU A 167 9.89 -9.55 -35.19
C GLU A 167 10.89 -10.12 -34.19
N SER A 168 10.91 -9.60 -32.96
CA SER A 168 11.71 -10.11 -31.84
C SER A 168 11.02 -11.25 -31.06
N SER A 169 10.16 -12.04 -31.71
CA SER A 169 9.42 -13.16 -31.09
C SER A 169 8.67 -12.77 -29.81
N TYR A 170 8.11 -11.56 -29.80
CA TYR A 170 7.41 -10.95 -28.67
C TYR A 170 8.25 -10.70 -27.41
N SER A 171 9.58 -10.71 -27.50
CA SER A 171 10.44 -10.19 -26.45
C SER A 171 10.33 -8.66 -26.40
N PHE A 172 9.82 -8.13 -25.28
CA PHE A 172 9.65 -6.69 -25.12
C PHE A 172 10.99 -5.95 -25.11
N VAL A 173 11.97 -6.47 -24.39
CA VAL A 173 13.31 -5.88 -24.28
C VAL A 173 14.03 -5.92 -25.63
N ASP A 174 14.03 -7.07 -26.32
CA ASP A 174 14.68 -7.17 -27.64
C ASP A 174 13.94 -6.35 -28.70
N GLY A 175 12.62 -6.24 -28.59
CA GLY A 175 11.82 -5.33 -29.40
C GLY A 175 12.22 -3.86 -29.20
N MET A 176 12.47 -3.43 -27.96
CA MET A 176 12.99 -2.08 -27.68
C MET A 176 14.42 -1.90 -28.22
N LYS A 177 15.30 -2.89 -28.07
CA LYS A 177 16.64 -2.86 -28.68
C LYS A 177 16.54 -2.69 -30.20
N SER A 178 15.66 -3.44 -30.86
CA SER A 178 15.40 -3.35 -32.29
C SER A 178 14.84 -1.97 -32.69
N TYR A 179 13.86 -1.45 -31.93
CA TYR A 179 13.30 -0.10 -32.13
C TYR A 179 14.39 0.99 -32.06
N SER A 180 15.30 0.86 -31.08
CA SER A 180 16.36 1.86 -30.83
C SER A 180 17.29 2.07 -32.02
N LYS A 181 17.47 1.05 -32.87
CA LYS A 181 18.32 1.13 -34.08
C LYS A 181 17.82 2.18 -35.08
N ALA A 182 16.50 2.36 -35.18
CA ALA A 182 15.89 3.38 -36.01
C ALA A 182 15.64 4.69 -35.24
N TYR A 183 15.24 4.58 -33.97
CA TYR A 183 14.87 5.70 -33.11
C TYR A 183 15.66 5.63 -31.80
N PRO A 184 16.85 6.27 -31.73
CA PRO A 184 17.72 6.18 -30.56
C PRO A 184 17.04 6.73 -29.30
N PHE A 185 17.36 6.14 -28.15
CA PHE A 185 16.78 6.56 -26.87
C PHE A 185 17.61 7.65 -26.16
N ASP A 186 16.92 8.61 -25.55
CA ASP A 186 17.49 9.41 -24.45
C ASP A 186 17.39 8.64 -23.13
N ILE A 187 18.40 8.76 -22.27
CA ILE A 187 18.48 8.04 -21.00
C ILE A 187 18.27 9.02 -19.85
N ILE A 188 17.21 8.80 -19.08
CA ILE A 188 16.85 9.65 -17.95
C ILE A 188 17.00 8.83 -16.66
N LYS A 189 17.97 9.20 -15.83
CA LYS A 189 18.13 8.58 -14.51
C LYS A 189 17.07 9.09 -13.56
N ASN A 190 16.48 8.18 -12.78
CA ASN A 190 15.47 8.54 -11.80
C ASN A 190 15.75 7.87 -10.45
N ASP A 191 16.24 8.67 -9.50
CA ASP A 191 16.56 8.20 -8.15
C ASP A 191 15.30 8.01 -7.26
N THR A 192 14.13 8.44 -7.73
CA THR A 192 12.85 8.26 -7.04
C THR A 192 12.15 6.94 -7.38
N TRP A 193 12.73 6.16 -8.30
CA TRP A 193 12.22 4.85 -8.67
C TRP A 193 12.27 3.87 -7.50
N LEU A 194 11.18 3.14 -7.33
CA LEU A 194 11.06 2.04 -6.38
C LEU A 194 10.46 0.81 -7.08
N ASP A 195 11.06 -0.34 -6.83
CA ASP A 195 10.66 -1.64 -7.37
C ASP A 195 9.64 -2.34 -6.46
N PHE A 196 8.50 -2.72 -7.03
CA PHE A 196 7.44 -3.49 -6.40
C PHE A 196 7.26 -4.87 -7.07
N GLY A 197 8.18 -5.28 -7.95
CA GLY A 197 8.20 -6.60 -8.59
C GLY A 197 8.69 -7.72 -7.67
N LEU A 198 9.41 -7.35 -6.61
CA LEU A 198 9.92 -8.23 -5.56
C LEU A 198 9.31 -7.95 -4.20
N ILE A 199 9.02 -9.00 -3.44
CA ILE A 199 8.44 -8.84 -2.10
C ILE A 199 9.42 -8.20 -1.11
N THR A 200 10.71 -8.45 -1.24
CA THR A 200 11.77 -7.84 -0.41
C THR A 200 11.83 -6.34 -0.67
N SER A 201 12.00 -5.96 -1.94
CA SER A 201 12.05 -4.56 -2.37
C SER A 201 10.74 -3.84 -2.08
N TYR A 202 9.58 -4.51 -2.16
CA TYR A 202 8.29 -3.99 -1.72
C TYR A 202 8.31 -3.52 -0.26
N PHE A 203 8.75 -4.35 0.69
CA PHE A 203 8.76 -3.98 2.12
C PHE A 203 9.79 -2.89 2.45
N HIS A 204 10.88 -2.81 1.68
CA HIS A 204 11.84 -1.71 1.79
C HIS A 204 11.26 -0.41 1.21
N SER A 205 10.66 -0.47 0.04
CA SER A 205 10.09 0.66 -0.70
C SER A 205 8.86 1.25 -0.01
N LYS A 206 8.06 0.43 0.67
CA LYS A 206 6.88 0.86 1.42
C LYS A 206 7.19 1.93 2.47
N LYS A 207 8.43 1.97 2.98
CA LYS A 207 8.91 2.99 3.92
C LYS A 207 8.84 4.41 3.35
N ALA A 208 8.96 4.55 2.02
CA ALA A 208 8.96 5.86 1.37
C ALA A 208 7.59 6.55 1.38
N VAL A 209 6.50 5.80 1.62
CA VAL A 209 5.13 6.33 1.63
C VAL A 209 4.52 6.16 3.02
N SER A 210 4.46 7.27 3.76
CA SER A 210 3.94 7.31 5.12
C SER A 210 2.40 7.17 5.17
N THR A 211 1.89 6.38 6.11
CA THR A 211 0.45 6.20 6.42
C THR A 211 0.01 6.96 7.68
N GLN A 212 0.78 7.97 8.10
CA GLN A 212 0.54 8.70 9.35
C GLN A 212 -0.89 9.25 9.46
N ARG A 213 -1.46 9.15 10.67
CA ARG A 213 -2.65 9.93 11.06
C ARG A 213 -2.21 11.36 11.36
N ASN A 214 -3.08 12.34 11.12
CA ASN A 214 -2.76 13.79 11.21
C ASN A 214 -2.13 14.27 12.54
N PHE A 215 -2.21 13.48 13.62
CA PHE A 215 -1.69 13.81 14.95
C PHE A 215 -0.44 13.00 15.37
N ASN A 216 0.03 12.06 14.53
CA ASN A 216 1.21 11.24 14.79
C ASN A 216 2.30 11.59 13.78
N ASN A 217 3.55 11.66 14.24
CA ASN A 217 4.70 11.63 13.36
C ASN A 217 5.39 10.26 13.49
N ILE A 218 5.70 9.64 12.36
CA ILE A 218 6.37 8.35 12.22
C ILE A 218 7.60 8.57 11.35
N ASP A 219 8.77 8.50 11.96
CA ASP A 219 10.03 8.47 11.21
C ASP A 219 10.54 7.03 11.12
N ILE A 220 10.88 6.60 9.91
CA ILE A 220 11.41 5.25 9.64
C ILE A 220 12.86 5.41 9.22
N SER A 221 13.77 5.22 10.16
CA SER A 221 15.21 5.33 9.93
C SER A 221 15.93 4.13 10.56
N ASN A 222 16.99 3.67 9.91
CA ASN A 222 17.94 2.68 10.46
C ASN A 222 17.31 1.41 11.08
N GLY A 223 16.17 0.95 10.57
CA GLY A 223 15.52 -0.29 11.02
C GLY A 223 14.56 -0.12 12.20
N TYR A 224 14.26 1.11 12.61
CA TYR A 224 13.27 1.41 13.65
C TYR A 224 12.22 2.43 13.19
N ILE A 225 11.13 2.46 13.94
CA ILE A 225 10.02 3.39 13.81
C ILE A 225 10.03 4.27 15.06
N LYS A 226 10.26 5.57 14.89
CA LYS A 226 10.08 6.56 15.96
C LYS A 226 8.68 7.11 15.91
N LYS A 227 7.90 6.94 16.97
CA LYS A 227 6.55 7.48 17.08
C LYS A 227 6.52 8.63 18.08
N SER A 228 6.06 9.78 17.61
CA SER A 228 5.78 10.95 18.46
C SER A 228 4.39 11.52 18.13
N SER A 229 3.84 12.32 19.05
CA SER A 229 2.53 12.94 18.88
C SER A 229 2.47 14.27 19.61
N SER A 230 1.60 15.18 19.14
CA SER A 230 1.23 16.37 19.91
C SER A 230 0.45 16.02 21.19
N TRP A 231 -0.10 14.81 21.30
CA TRP A 231 -0.76 14.30 22.50
C TRP A 231 0.24 13.55 23.40
N GLN A 232 1.05 14.32 24.13
CA GLN A 232 2.12 13.79 24.98
C GLN A 232 1.62 12.77 26.03
N GLU A 233 0.47 13.01 26.64
CA GLU A 233 -0.13 12.08 27.60
C GLU A 233 -0.47 10.71 26.99
N LYS A 234 -0.80 10.66 25.70
CA LYS A 234 -1.03 9.41 24.98
C LYS A 234 0.28 8.65 24.78
N ILE A 235 1.35 9.34 24.40
CA ILE A 235 2.67 8.73 24.22
C ILE A 235 3.19 8.16 25.54
N LYS A 236 3.08 8.92 26.64
CA LYS A 236 3.43 8.42 27.99
C LYS A 236 2.64 7.18 28.37
N ALA A 237 1.33 7.14 28.07
CA ALA A 237 0.50 5.98 28.35
C ALA A 237 0.90 4.76 27.52
N GLU A 238 1.28 4.94 26.24
CA GLU A 238 1.78 3.87 25.37
C GLU A 238 3.14 3.33 25.87
N ILE A 239 4.07 4.22 26.26
CA ILE A 239 5.36 3.86 26.89
C ILE A 239 5.12 3.02 28.14
N ASN A 240 4.28 3.51 29.05
CA ASN A 240 3.95 2.79 30.27
C ASN A 240 3.31 1.43 30.00
N TRP A 241 2.53 1.28 28.92
CA TRP A 241 1.97 -0.01 28.52
C TRP A 241 3.07 -0.99 28.11
N PHE A 242 4.07 -0.56 27.31
CA PHE A 242 5.20 -1.41 26.94
C PHE A 242 6.09 -1.77 28.13
N ASP A 243 6.37 -0.83 29.02
CA ASP A 243 7.21 -1.05 30.21
C ASP A 243 6.60 -2.04 31.20
N ASN A 244 5.28 -2.01 31.34
CA ASN A 244 4.56 -2.92 32.25
C ASN A 244 4.08 -4.19 31.55
N LEU A 245 4.41 -4.40 30.27
CA LEU A 245 3.96 -5.57 29.53
C LEU A 245 4.60 -6.85 30.08
N PRO A 246 3.82 -7.87 30.46
CA PRO A 246 4.37 -9.14 30.91
C PRO A 246 5.31 -9.78 29.87
N LYS A 247 6.49 -10.27 30.30
CA LYS A 247 7.51 -10.87 29.41
C LYS A 247 6.99 -11.94 28.45
N LYS A 248 5.96 -12.71 28.86
CA LYS A 248 5.32 -13.74 28.01
C LYS A 248 4.60 -13.16 26.79
N LEU A 249 4.33 -11.85 26.77
CA LEU A 249 3.68 -11.15 25.67
C LEU A 249 4.67 -10.47 24.71
N PHE A 250 5.96 -10.42 25.03
CA PHE A 250 6.97 -9.79 24.15
C PHE A 250 7.06 -10.42 22.77
N ILE A 251 6.69 -11.70 22.64
CA ILE A 251 6.61 -12.37 21.34
C ILE A 251 5.53 -11.77 20.42
N TYR A 252 4.53 -11.08 20.98
CA TYR A 252 3.43 -10.45 20.23
C TYR A 252 3.66 -8.96 19.98
N THR A 253 4.72 -8.36 20.48
CA THR A 253 5.03 -6.94 20.23
C THR A 253 6.32 -6.80 19.43
N PRO A 254 6.52 -5.68 18.72
CA PRO A 254 7.84 -5.32 18.23
C PRO A 254 8.78 -5.06 19.42
N LYS A 255 10.09 -5.20 19.18
CA LYS A 255 11.07 -4.84 20.21
C LYS A 255 11.08 -3.32 20.41
N VAL A 256 10.99 -2.88 21.66
CA VAL A 256 11.19 -1.48 22.02
C VAL A 256 12.67 -1.20 22.23
N ILE A 257 13.16 -0.10 21.68
CA ILE A 257 14.58 0.24 21.60
C ILE A 257 14.92 1.35 22.58
N ALA A 258 14.13 2.43 22.58
CA ALA A 258 14.36 3.60 23.41
C ALA A 258 13.04 4.22 23.88
N TYR A 259 13.09 4.79 25.08
CA TYR A 259 12.04 5.60 25.69
C TYR A 259 12.61 6.96 26.06
N GLU A 260 12.02 8.01 25.51
CA GLU A 260 12.27 9.42 25.85
C GLU A 260 10.91 10.14 25.91
N ASP A 261 10.81 11.37 25.37
CA ASP A 261 9.54 12.06 25.08
C ASP A 261 8.77 11.43 23.89
N SER A 262 9.34 10.36 23.33
CA SER A 262 8.80 9.53 22.25
C SER A 262 9.30 8.10 22.45
N TYR A 263 8.84 7.16 21.63
CA TYR A 263 9.34 5.80 21.70
C TYR A 263 9.73 5.27 20.33
N GLU A 264 10.75 4.41 20.34
CA GLU A 264 11.31 3.78 19.16
C GLU A 264 11.10 2.28 19.22
N ILE A 265 10.49 1.71 18.18
CA ILE A 265 10.25 0.27 18.05
C ILE A 265 10.91 -0.28 16.79
N GLU A 266 11.20 -1.57 16.79
CA GLU A 266 11.65 -2.31 15.61
C GLU A 266 10.70 -2.11 14.42
N TYR A 267 11.27 -1.83 13.24
CA TYR A 267 10.53 -1.87 11.99
C TYR A 267 10.29 -3.30 11.56
N LEU A 268 9.02 -3.70 11.52
CA LEU A 268 8.61 -5.02 11.04
C LEU A 268 8.27 -4.96 9.54
N CYS A 269 8.93 -5.80 8.74
CA CYS A 269 8.62 -5.99 7.32
C CYS A 269 7.36 -6.85 7.11
N ASN A 270 6.24 -6.45 7.72
CA ASN A 270 4.95 -7.15 7.64
C ASN A 270 3.82 -6.17 7.28
N ASN A 271 2.74 -6.71 6.71
CA ASN A 271 1.54 -5.92 6.42
C ASN A 271 0.62 -5.86 7.63
N THR A 272 -0.08 -4.74 7.78
CA THR A 272 -1.17 -4.64 8.76
C THR A 272 -2.36 -5.48 8.31
N LEU A 273 -3.15 -5.99 9.26
CA LEU A 273 -4.39 -6.67 8.95
C LEU A 273 -5.38 -5.74 8.23
N ALA A 274 -5.29 -4.43 8.44
CA ALA A 274 -6.11 -3.46 7.72
C ALA A 274 -5.78 -3.48 6.23
N GLU A 275 -4.50 -3.45 5.87
CA GLU A 275 -4.06 -3.54 4.48
C GLU A 275 -4.44 -4.88 3.86
N LEU A 276 -4.22 -5.98 4.58
CA LEU A 276 -4.58 -7.32 4.09
C LEU A 276 -6.10 -7.47 3.90
N TYR A 277 -6.91 -6.89 4.78
CA TYR A 277 -8.36 -6.97 4.72
C TYR A 277 -8.94 -6.11 3.59
N VAL A 278 -8.41 -4.91 3.40
CA VAL A 278 -8.94 -3.96 2.41
C VAL A 278 -8.42 -4.28 1.00
N PHE A 279 -7.13 -4.60 0.89
CA PHE A 279 -6.46 -4.71 -0.40
C PHE A 279 -6.13 -6.14 -0.82
N GLY A 280 -6.06 -7.08 0.13
CA GLY A 280 -5.80 -8.48 -0.15
C GLY A 280 -6.99 -9.25 -0.72
N LYS A 281 -6.68 -10.34 -1.42
CA LYS A 281 -7.59 -11.40 -1.90
C LYS A 281 -7.22 -12.74 -1.27
N LEU A 282 -7.02 -12.74 0.05
CA LEU A 282 -6.67 -13.93 0.81
C LEU A 282 -7.88 -14.89 0.94
N PRO A 283 -7.68 -16.20 0.79
CA PRO A 283 -8.74 -17.18 0.93
C PRO A 283 -9.19 -17.35 2.39
N SER A 284 -10.41 -17.85 2.59
CA SER A 284 -11.03 -17.96 3.92
C SER A 284 -10.22 -18.79 4.93
N TYR A 285 -9.49 -19.81 4.48
CA TYR A 285 -8.65 -20.63 5.37
C TYR A 285 -7.44 -19.85 5.93
N VAL A 286 -6.93 -18.85 5.21
CA VAL A 286 -5.89 -17.95 5.71
C VAL A 286 -6.47 -17.05 6.79
N TRP A 287 -7.65 -16.46 6.55
CA TRP A 287 -8.34 -15.65 7.56
C TRP A 287 -8.67 -16.44 8.83
N LYS A 288 -9.08 -17.70 8.71
CA LYS A 288 -9.28 -18.58 9.87
C LYS A 288 -8.00 -18.72 10.73
N ARG A 289 -6.82 -18.82 10.09
CA ARG A 289 -5.53 -18.83 10.80
C ARG A 289 -5.26 -17.50 11.49
N ILE A 290 -5.45 -16.38 10.80
CA ILE A 290 -5.30 -15.03 11.36
C ILE A 290 -6.21 -14.86 12.59
N PHE A 291 -7.50 -15.17 12.48
CA PHE A 291 -8.44 -15.07 13.60
C PHE A 291 -8.09 -16.00 14.76
N LYS A 292 -7.51 -17.17 14.48
CA LYS A 292 -6.98 -18.05 15.52
C LYS A 292 -5.84 -17.37 16.28
N SER A 293 -4.86 -16.78 15.59
CA SER A 293 -3.76 -16.03 16.22
C SER A 293 -4.26 -14.83 17.03
N LEU A 294 -5.28 -14.12 16.53
CA LEU A 294 -5.94 -13.02 17.26
C LEU A 294 -6.57 -13.53 18.57
N LYS A 295 -7.30 -14.64 18.51
CA LYS A 295 -7.90 -15.26 19.70
C LYS A 295 -6.83 -15.72 20.70
N GLU A 296 -5.79 -16.39 20.23
CA GLU A 296 -4.69 -16.86 21.08
C GLU A 296 -4.00 -15.70 21.82
N PHE A 297 -3.78 -14.57 21.14
CA PHE A 297 -3.27 -13.36 21.76
C PHE A 297 -4.23 -12.80 22.83
N LEU A 298 -5.52 -12.66 22.50
CA LEU A 298 -6.52 -12.14 23.45
C LEU A 298 -6.67 -13.04 24.67
N ASP A 299 -6.74 -14.36 24.49
CA ASP A 299 -6.77 -15.33 25.58
C ASP A 299 -5.52 -15.18 26.47
N LYS A 300 -4.34 -14.98 25.86
CA LYS A 300 -3.10 -14.78 26.59
C LYS A 300 -3.11 -13.46 27.37
N LEU A 301 -3.57 -12.38 26.76
CA LEU A 301 -3.68 -11.07 27.36
C LEU A 301 -4.63 -11.09 28.57
N HIS A 302 -5.81 -11.68 28.40
CA HIS A 302 -6.82 -11.80 29.45
C HIS A 302 -6.47 -12.81 30.55
N SER A 303 -5.48 -13.69 30.32
CA SER A 303 -4.97 -14.57 31.39
C SER A 303 -4.25 -13.80 32.50
N PHE A 304 -3.84 -12.55 32.25
CA PHE A 304 -3.28 -11.66 33.26
C PHE A 304 -4.42 -10.89 33.93
N LYS A 305 -4.97 -11.48 34.99
CA LYS A 305 -6.01 -10.85 35.82
C LYS A 305 -5.40 -9.91 36.86
N SER A 306 -6.12 -8.84 37.18
CA SER A 306 -5.84 -7.95 38.28
C SER A 306 -7.07 -7.83 39.18
N ASN A 307 -6.83 -7.77 40.49
CA ASN A 307 -7.85 -7.45 41.48
C ASN A 307 -7.80 -5.96 41.88
N ASP A 308 -6.88 -5.21 41.28
CA ASP A 308 -6.75 -3.78 41.50
C ASP A 308 -7.96 -3.05 40.91
N LYS A 309 -8.56 -2.17 41.71
CA LYS A 309 -9.74 -1.39 41.34
C LYS A 309 -9.38 0.00 40.82
N ASP A 310 -8.11 0.40 40.88
CA ASP A 310 -7.64 1.68 40.36
C ASP A 310 -7.55 1.65 38.83
N ILE A 311 -8.72 1.74 38.18
CA ILE A 311 -8.80 1.96 36.75
C ILE A 311 -8.72 3.46 36.46
N ASN A 312 -7.61 3.90 35.88
CA ASN A 312 -7.49 5.26 35.36
C ASN A 312 -8.19 5.40 33.98
N PHE A 313 -9.49 5.06 33.91
CA PHE A 313 -10.30 5.17 32.69
C PHE A 313 -11.76 5.47 33.01
N ASN A 314 -12.18 6.70 32.71
CA ASN A 314 -13.58 7.09 32.72
C ASN A 314 -14.09 7.22 31.27
N TYR A 315 -14.87 6.24 30.82
CA TYR A 315 -15.39 6.22 29.46
C TYR A 315 -16.33 7.40 29.18
N LYS A 316 -17.17 7.78 30.15
CA LYS A 316 -18.18 8.85 30.01
C LYS A 316 -17.50 10.20 29.86
N GLU A 317 -16.56 10.53 30.75
CA GLU A 317 -15.78 11.77 30.68
C GLU A 317 -15.01 11.88 29.35
N LYS A 318 -14.30 10.82 28.96
CA LYS A 318 -13.56 10.78 27.69
C LYS A 318 -14.47 10.96 26.47
N THR A 319 -15.66 10.37 26.52
CA THR A 319 -16.66 10.45 25.44
C THR A 319 -17.23 11.87 25.34
N LEU A 320 -17.62 12.47 26.47
CA LEU A 320 -18.14 13.84 26.52
C LEU A 320 -17.11 14.86 26.03
N LYS A 321 -15.84 14.72 26.43
CA LYS A 321 -14.75 15.60 25.94
C LYS A 321 -14.60 15.54 24.41
N ARG A 322 -14.61 14.34 23.83
CA ARG A 322 -14.53 14.15 22.36
C ARG A 322 -15.77 14.68 21.64
N LEU A 323 -16.96 14.50 22.22
CA LEU A 323 -18.19 15.04 21.64
C LEU A 323 -18.20 16.57 21.64
N GLN A 324 -17.67 17.21 22.68
CA GLN A 324 -17.53 18.66 22.72
C GLN A 324 -16.58 19.18 21.62
N GLU A 325 -15.44 18.51 21.39
CA GLU A 325 -14.55 18.81 20.27
C GLU A 325 -15.25 18.62 18.92
N PHE A 326 -15.98 17.52 18.76
CA PHE A 326 -16.75 17.23 17.55
C PHE A 326 -17.83 18.28 17.28
N ASN A 327 -18.58 18.72 18.30
CA ASN A 327 -19.57 19.78 18.19
C ASN A 327 -18.92 21.08 17.68
N LYS A 328 -17.80 21.48 18.28
CA LYS A 328 -17.05 22.67 17.84
C LYS A 328 -16.58 22.60 16.39
N GLN A 329 -16.21 21.41 15.91
CA GLN A 329 -15.68 21.21 14.55
C GLN A 329 -16.78 21.07 13.50
N SER A 330 -17.89 20.40 13.83
CA SER A 330 -18.95 20.04 12.88
C SER A 330 -20.14 20.99 12.89
N GLY A 331 -20.35 21.74 13.98
CA GLY A 331 -21.55 22.53 14.24
C GLY A 331 -22.80 21.68 14.57
N ILE A 332 -22.65 20.37 14.76
CA ILE A 332 -23.76 19.48 15.11
C ILE A 332 -24.12 19.66 16.59
N ASP A 333 -25.36 20.06 16.83
CA ASP A 333 -25.93 20.20 18.17
C ASP A 333 -26.18 18.83 18.80
N LEU A 334 -25.42 18.52 19.85
CA LEU A 334 -25.46 17.24 20.55
C LEU A 334 -26.74 17.02 21.37
N HIS A 335 -27.50 18.08 21.66
CA HIS A 335 -28.75 18.02 22.42
C HIS A 335 -29.97 17.79 21.53
N LYS A 336 -29.84 17.98 20.22
CA LYS A 336 -30.95 17.78 19.27
C LYS A 336 -31.09 16.32 18.88
N ASN A 337 -32.34 15.93 18.63
CA ASN A 337 -32.64 14.63 18.05
C ASN A 337 -32.01 14.50 16.67
N ILE A 338 -31.45 13.33 16.39
CA ILE A 338 -30.80 13.04 15.11
C ILE A 338 -31.88 12.59 14.13
N VAL A 339 -31.89 13.13 12.91
CA VAL A 339 -32.79 12.68 11.84
C VAL A 339 -31.98 12.00 10.75
N ILE A 340 -32.22 10.71 10.54
CA ILE A 340 -31.56 9.90 9.49
C ILE A 340 -32.66 9.27 8.65
N ASN A 341 -32.66 9.51 7.33
CA ASN A 341 -33.65 8.97 6.38
C ASN A 341 -35.10 9.17 6.87
N SER A 342 -35.42 10.40 7.29
CA SER A 342 -36.75 10.78 7.83
C SER A 342 -37.16 10.10 9.14
N LYS A 343 -36.28 9.33 9.78
CA LYS A 343 -36.51 8.74 11.10
C LYS A 343 -35.81 9.56 12.18
N SER A 344 -36.55 9.91 13.23
CA SER A 344 -36.01 10.62 14.38
C SER A 344 -35.44 9.65 15.40
N TYR A 345 -34.26 9.97 15.91
CA TYR A 345 -33.51 9.26 16.94
C TYR A 345 -33.22 10.21 18.10
N LEU A 346 -32.91 9.64 19.26
CA LEU A 346 -32.51 10.39 20.44
C LEU A 346 -31.27 11.24 20.17
N SER A 347 -31.11 12.32 20.94
CA SER A 347 -29.90 13.12 20.91
C SER A 347 -28.65 12.30 21.27
N ILE A 348 -27.48 12.77 20.80
CA ILE A 348 -26.20 12.10 21.07
C ILE A 348 -25.96 12.02 22.58
N LEU A 349 -26.24 13.08 23.32
CA LEU A 349 -26.03 13.09 24.78
C LEU A 349 -26.98 12.14 25.50
N THR A 350 -28.24 12.06 25.05
CA THR A 350 -29.18 11.08 25.60
C THR A 350 -28.73 9.64 25.34
N LEU A 351 -28.07 9.37 24.21
CA LEU A 351 -27.47 8.07 23.95
C LEU A 351 -26.30 7.79 24.91
N VAL A 352 -25.45 8.77 25.20
CA VAL A 352 -24.36 8.63 26.17
C VAL A 352 -24.90 8.32 27.57
N ASP A 353 -25.94 9.01 28.03
CA ASP A 353 -26.54 8.74 29.34
C ASP A 353 -27.17 7.35 29.41
N LYS A 354 -27.71 6.85 28.29
CA LYS A 354 -28.20 5.47 28.23
C LYS A 354 -27.10 4.42 28.29
N LEU A 355 -25.85 4.75 27.96
CA LEU A 355 -24.74 3.79 28.06
C LEU A 355 -24.49 3.38 29.51
N ASP A 356 -24.69 4.28 30.48
CA ASP A 356 -24.50 3.98 31.90
C ASP A 356 -25.36 2.79 32.36
N PHE A 357 -26.57 2.64 31.79
CA PHE A 357 -27.46 1.52 32.08
C PHE A 357 -26.90 0.17 31.60
N TYR A 358 -26.13 0.16 30.51
CA TYR A 358 -25.59 -1.07 29.91
C TYR A 358 -24.19 -1.42 30.42
N MET A 359 -23.52 -0.49 31.09
CA MET A 359 -22.21 -0.71 31.71
C MET A 359 -22.41 -1.32 33.10
N ASN A 360 -22.44 -2.65 33.17
CA ASN A 360 -22.50 -3.37 34.45
C ASN A 360 -21.24 -3.12 35.29
N ASP A 361 -21.37 -3.16 36.61
CA ASP A 361 -20.24 -3.25 37.53
C ASP A 361 -19.47 -4.56 37.29
N MET A 362 -18.35 -4.46 36.60
CA MET A 362 -17.44 -5.57 36.34
C MET A 362 -16.41 -5.63 37.47
N ASN A 363 -16.36 -6.78 38.16
CA ASN A 363 -15.41 -7.02 39.26
C ASN A 363 -14.14 -7.75 38.83
N GLU A 364 -14.03 -8.13 37.55
CA GLU A 364 -12.85 -8.79 37.01
C GLU A 364 -12.12 -7.87 36.04
N PHE A 365 -10.87 -7.54 36.36
CA PHE A 365 -9.99 -6.77 35.48
C PHE A 365 -8.95 -7.68 34.87
N SER A 366 -8.66 -7.46 33.60
CA SER A 366 -7.58 -8.12 32.89
C SER A 366 -6.77 -7.12 32.09
N LEU A 367 -5.54 -7.49 31.78
CA LEU A 367 -4.73 -6.71 30.85
C LEU A 367 -5.44 -6.62 29.49
N ILE A 368 -5.40 -5.44 28.87
CA ILE A 368 -5.92 -5.18 27.53
C ILE A 368 -4.89 -4.44 26.69
N HIS A 369 -5.05 -4.46 25.37
CA HIS A 369 -4.22 -3.70 24.44
C HIS A 369 -4.65 -2.23 24.38
N GLY A 370 -5.95 -1.95 24.58
CA GLY A 370 -6.49 -0.58 24.56
C GLY A 370 -6.83 -0.01 23.17
N ASP A 371 -6.29 -0.59 22.07
CA ASP A 371 -6.65 -0.23 20.68
C ASP A 371 -6.43 -1.43 19.74
N PHE A 372 -7.08 -2.55 20.06
CA PHE A 372 -6.93 -3.81 19.32
C PHE A 372 -7.75 -3.79 18.02
N CYS A 373 -7.26 -3.04 17.03
CA CYS A 373 -7.87 -2.92 15.71
C CYS A 373 -6.89 -3.35 14.62
N PHE A 374 -7.42 -3.70 13.44
CA PHE A 374 -6.62 -4.23 12.32
C PHE A 374 -5.48 -3.31 11.85
N SER A 375 -5.57 -2.01 12.08
CA SER A 375 -4.47 -1.08 11.74
C SER A 375 -3.30 -1.15 12.72
N ASN A 376 -3.51 -1.70 13.92
CA ASN A 376 -2.50 -1.83 14.97
C ASN A 376 -1.98 -3.27 15.09
N ILE A 377 -2.33 -4.13 14.12
CA ILE A 377 -1.98 -5.54 14.12
C ILE A 377 -1.33 -5.85 12.78
N MET A 378 -0.09 -6.31 12.82
CA MET A 378 0.60 -6.91 11.69
C MET A 378 0.50 -8.43 11.76
N TYR A 379 0.56 -9.08 10.60
CA TYR A 379 0.60 -10.53 10.50
C TYR A 379 1.85 -10.98 9.77
N ASP A 380 2.58 -11.90 10.39
CA ASP A 380 3.74 -12.55 9.81
C ASP A 380 3.31 -13.90 9.24
N PHE A 381 3.29 -14.01 7.91
CA PHE A 381 2.89 -15.24 7.23
C PHE A 381 3.88 -16.39 7.42
N ARG A 382 5.16 -16.08 7.64
CA ARG A 382 6.23 -17.05 7.81
C ARG A 382 6.16 -17.66 9.21
N ALA A 383 6.00 -16.82 10.24
CA ALA A 383 5.83 -17.27 11.61
C ALA A 383 4.41 -17.79 11.90
N GLY A 384 3.41 -17.37 11.12
CA GLY A 384 2.00 -17.66 11.38
C GLY A 384 1.49 -16.97 12.66
N ALA A 385 2.02 -15.79 12.97
CA ALA A 385 1.80 -15.08 14.22
C ALA A 385 1.49 -13.60 13.97
N ILE A 386 0.81 -12.97 14.93
CA ILE A 386 0.55 -11.54 14.91
C ILE A 386 1.63 -10.78 15.67
N LYS A 387 1.81 -9.51 15.29
CA LYS A 387 2.52 -8.49 16.04
C LYS A 387 1.62 -7.29 16.27
N THR A 388 1.54 -6.78 17.48
CA THR A 388 0.64 -5.69 17.90
C THR A 388 1.46 -4.54 18.49
N PHE A 389 1.04 -3.30 18.27
CA PHE A 389 1.83 -2.10 18.61
C PHE A 389 0.98 -0.92 19.07
#